data_AF-A0A0G1VXP3-F1
#
_entry.id   AF-A0A0G1VXP3-F1
#
_cell.length_a   1.000
_cell.length_b   1.000
_cell.length_c   1.000
_cell.angle_alpha   90.00
_cell.angle_beta   90.00
_cell.angle_gamma   90.00
#
_symmetry.space_group_name_H-M   'P 1'
#
loop_
_entity.id
_entity.type
_entity.pdbx_description
1 polymer ?
#
loop_
_entity_poly.entity_id
_entity_poly.type
_entity_poly.pdbx_seq_one_letter_code
_entity_poly.pdbx_strand_id
1 'polypeptide(L)'
;MLFWVFVSCLGIFGAMGDIVLNQWSKNFSLRWWLMSAVLFVAFMTGFGIAMRLGAARGYSLTLAVLIVFLVNIMAVGVWDLYGGARFTPKQWLGAVFAIGAIMCFETTR
;
A
#
# COMPACT_ATOMS: atom_id res chain seq x y z
N MET A 1 4.71 16.44 -11.14
CA MET A 1 5.72 15.35 -11.05
C MET A 1 6.05 14.98 -9.61
N LEU A 2 6.49 15.93 -8.76
CA LEU A 2 6.86 15.66 -7.36
C LEU A 2 5.74 15.00 -6.50
N PHE A 3 4.47 15.34 -6.78
CA PHE A 3 3.31 14.73 -6.10
C PHE A 3 3.23 13.21 -6.33
N TRP A 4 3.35 12.76 -7.58
CA TRP A 4 3.27 11.33 -7.91
C TRP A 4 4.44 10.54 -7.34
N VAL A 5 5.63 11.16 -7.26
CA VAL A 5 6.78 10.56 -6.57
C VAL A 5 6.47 10.35 -5.09
N PHE A 6 5.90 11.36 -4.42
CA PHE A 6 5.48 11.25 -3.03
C PHE A 6 4.42 10.16 -2.81
N VAL A 7 3.42 10.08 -3.68
CA VAL A 7 2.38 9.04 -3.68
C VAL A 7 3.00 7.65 -3.84
N SER A 8 3.93 7.46 -4.76
CA SER A 8 4.64 6.17 -4.92
C SER A 8 5.50 5.83 -3.69
N CYS A 9 6.21 6.80 -3.12
CA CYS A 9 6.97 6.60 -1.87
C CYS A 9 6.06 6.19 -0.70
N LEU A 10 4.84 6.75 -0.61
CA LEU A 10 3.85 6.32 0.37
C LEU A 10 3.43 4.87 0.18
N GLY A 11 3.27 4.41 -1.08
CA GLY A 11 3.00 3.00 -1.38
C GLY A 11 4.09 2.07 -0.85
N ILE A 12 5.37 2.41 -1.08
CA ILE A 12 6.52 1.64 -0.55
C ILE A 12 6.50 1.63 0.98
N PHE A 13 6.24 2.78 1.59
CA PHE A 13 6.18 2.89 3.05
C PHE A 13 5.02 2.09 3.65
N GLY A 14 3.87 2.08 2.99
CA GLY A 14 2.75 1.21 3.34
C GLY A 14 3.16 -0.27 3.31
N ALA A 15 3.88 -0.70 2.26
CA ALA A 15 4.36 -2.08 2.16
C ALA A 15 5.31 -2.45 3.30
N MET A 16 6.20 -1.53 3.71
CA MET A 16 7.03 -1.74 4.90
C MET A 16 6.18 -1.96 6.15
N GLY A 17 5.11 -1.16 6.32
CA GLY A 17 4.15 -1.34 7.41
C GLY A 17 3.54 -2.75 7.42
N ASP A 18 3.07 -3.23 6.27
CA ASP A 18 2.47 -4.56 6.13
C ASP A 18 3.49 -5.69 6.38
N ILE A 19 4.72 -5.54 5.88
CA ILE A 19 5.81 -6.49 6.13
C ILE A 19 6.12 -6.58 7.62
N VAL A 20 6.25 -5.45 8.30
CA VAL A 20 6.54 -5.38 9.75
C VAL A 20 5.38 -5.96 10.55
N LEU A 21 4.14 -5.70 10.14
CA LEU A 21 2.95 -6.30 10.74
C LEU A 21 2.91 -7.82 10.54
N ASN A 22 3.29 -8.32 9.37
CA ASN A 22 3.42 -9.75 9.10
C ASN A 22 4.50 -10.39 9.98
N GLN A 23 5.63 -9.72 10.18
CA GLN A 23 6.67 -10.18 11.12
C GLN A 23 6.20 -10.16 12.58
N TRP A 24 5.38 -9.19 12.96
CA TRP A 24 4.73 -9.21 14.27
C TRP A 24 3.82 -10.43 14.42
N SER A 25 2.96 -10.71 13.44
CA SER A 25 2.05 -11.88 13.46
C SER A 25 2.80 -13.20 13.61
N LYS A 26 4.00 -13.32 13.03
CA LYS A 26 4.84 -14.53 13.15
C LYS A 26 5.53 -14.66 14.52
N ASN A 27 6.03 -13.55 15.06
CA ASN A 27 6.90 -13.56 16.25
C ASN A 27 6.19 -13.19 17.56
N PHE A 28 4.98 -12.62 17.49
CA PHE A 28 4.20 -12.09 18.61
C PHE A 28 4.97 -11.15 19.56
N SER A 29 6.03 -10.48 19.07
CA SER A 29 6.86 -9.64 19.91
C SER A 29 6.31 -8.21 20.03
N LEU A 30 6.38 -7.62 21.22
CA LEU A 30 5.99 -6.23 21.45
C LEU A 30 6.79 -5.24 20.59
N ARG A 31 8.07 -5.52 20.32
CA ARG A 31 8.94 -4.67 19.50
C ARG A 31 8.40 -4.53 18.07
N TRP A 32 8.08 -5.66 17.43
CA TRP A 32 7.50 -5.66 16.08
C TRP A 32 6.13 -4.96 16.04
N TRP A 33 5.32 -5.10 17.09
CA TRP A 33 4.05 -4.40 17.21
C TRP A 33 4.22 -2.87 17.31
N LEU A 34 5.14 -2.39 18.16
CA LEU A 34 5.40 -0.96 18.28
C LEU A 34 5.93 -0.37 16.97
N MET A 35 6.80 -1.10 16.27
CA MET A 35 7.29 -0.67 14.96
C MET A 35 6.16 -0.61 13.91
N SER A 36 5.26 -1.59 13.87
CA SER A 36 4.12 -1.55 12.94
C SER A 36 3.17 -0.41 13.26
N ALA A 37 2.90 -0.14 14.54
CA ALA A 37 2.06 0.99 14.97
C ALA A 37 2.65 2.34 14.52
N VAL A 38 3.96 2.56 14.71
CA VAL A 38 4.63 3.80 14.27
C VAL A 38 4.58 3.95 12.76
N LEU A 39 4.86 2.88 12.01
CA LEU A 39 4.78 2.89 10.55
C LEU A 39 3.34 3.17 10.06
N PHE A 40 2.34 2.60 10.72
CA PHE A 40 0.95 2.82 10.38
C PHE A 40 0.52 4.28 10.60
N VAL A 41 0.89 4.88 11.74
CA VAL A 41 0.61 6.30 12.02
C VAL A 41 1.30 7.21 11.00
N ALA A 42 2.57 6.95 10.69
CA ALA A 42 3.31 7.72 9.70
C ALA A 42 2.71 7.57 8.29
N PHE A 43 2.31 6.37 7.90
CA PHE A 43 1.64 6.10 6.62
C PHE A 43 0.31 6.86 6.54
N MET A 44 -0.58 6.71 7.54
CA MET A 44 -1.87 7.39 7.56
C MET A 44 -1.74 8.91 7.55
N THR A 45 -0.75 9.45 8.26
CA THR A 45 -0.45 10.88 8.25
C THR A 45 0.00 11.34 6.87
N GLY A 46 0.95 10.63 6.26
CA GLY A 46 1.45 10.94 4.92
C GLY A 46 0.37 10.80 3.85
N PHE A 47 -0.50 9.79 3.97
CA PHE A 47 -1.64 9.59 3.10
C PHE A 47 -2.65 10.75 3.21
N GLY A 48 -2.96 11.20 4.43
CA GLY A 48 -3.79 12.39 4.65
C GLY A 48 -3.21 13.65 4.01
N ILE A 49 -1.89 13.86 4.11
CA ILE A 49 -1.18 14.95 3.44
C ILE A 49 -1.29 14.82 1.91
N ALA A 50 -1.11 13.61 1.36
CA ALA A 50 -1.25 13.36 -0.07
C ALA A 50 -2.66 13.70 -0.57
N MET A 51 -3.70 13.28 0.15
CA MET A 51 -5.09 13.55 -0.22
C MET A 51 -5.38 15.06 -0.18
N ARG A 52 -4.92 15.77 0.86
CA ARG A 52 -5.07 17.22 0.95
C ARG A 52 -4.37 17.96 -0.19
N LEU A 53 -3.13 17.57 -0.50
CA LEU A 53 -2.35 18.15 -1.61
C LEU A 53 -2.96 17.81 -2.97
N GLY A 54 -3.47 16.59 -3.14
CA GLY A 54 -4.14 16.13 -4.35
C GLY A 54 -5.40 16.95 -4.63
N ALA A 55 -6.24 17.13 -3.61
CA ALA A 55 -7.46 17.94 -3.69
C ALA A 55 -7.15 19.40 -4.04
N ALA A 56 -6.15 20.00 -3.38
CA ALA A 56 -5.75 21.39 -3.65
C ALA A 56 -5.18 21.60 -5.06
N ARG A 57 -4.62 20.56 -5.69
CA ARG A 57 -4.03 20.61 -7.03
C ARG A 57 -4.96 20.08 -8.13
N GLY A 58 -6.18 19.68 -7.79
CA GLY A 58 -7.14 19.10 -8.72
C GLY A 58 -6.72 17.73 -9.29
N TYR A 59 -5.86 16.99 -8.60
CA TYR A 59 -5.52 15.62 -9.01
C TYR A 59 -6.62 14.63 -8.62
N SER A 60 -6.81 13.57 -9.43
CA SER A 60 -7.71 12.46 -9.05
C SER A 60 -7.18 11.80 -7.78
N LEU A 61 -7.95 11.93 -6.70
CA LEU A 61 -7.67 11.29 -5.41
C LEU A 61 -7.70 9.77 -5.53
N THR A 62 -8.63 9.25 -6.34
CA THR A 62 -8.72 7.81 -6.61
C THR A 62 -7.46 7.31 -7.31
N LEU A 63 -6.94 8.04 -8.30
CA LEU A 63 -5.71 7.65 -8.98
C LEU A 63 -4.52 7.61 -8.01
N ALA A 64 -4.45 8.56 -7.06
CA ALA A 64 -3.44 8.53 -6.01
C ALA A 64 -3.57 7.29 -5.10
N VAL A 65 -4.79 6.96 -4.70
CA VAL A 65 -5.10 5.74 -3.92
C VAL A 65 -4.69 4.48 -4.69
N LEU A 66 -5.02 4.40 -5.99
CA LEU A 66 -4.64 3.31 -6.88
C LEU A 66 -3.14 3.10 -6.94
N ILE A 67 -2.39 4.18 -7.13
CA ILE A 67 -0.92 4.11 -7.21
C ILE A 67 -0.34 3.64 -5.88
N VAL A 68 -0.83 4.16 -4.73
CA VAL A 68 -0.40 3.70 -3.41
C VAL A 68 -0.65 2.20 -3.24
N PHE A 69 -1.85 1.72 -3.58
CA PHE A 69 -2.19 0.31 -3.47
C PHE A 69 -1.38 -0.58 -4.41
N LEU A 70 -1.22 -0.18 -5.67
CA LEU A 70 -0.43 -0.94 -6.65
C LEU A 70 1.02 -1.07 -6.21
N VAL A 71 1.64 0.04 -5.79
CA VAL A 71 3.03 0.04 -5.32
C VAL A 71 3.16 -0.78 -4.04
N ASN A 72 2.19 -0.67 -3.11
CA ASN A 72 2.16 -1.46 -1.89
C ASN A 72 2.11 -2.97 -2.21
N ILE A 73 1.11 -3.41 -2.97
CA ILE A 73 0.90 -4.82 -3.32
C ILE A 73 2.12 -5.40 -4.05
N MET A 74 2.70 -4.64 -4.99
CA MET A 74 3.91 -5.07 -5.69
C MET A 74 5.09 -5.20 -4.73
N ALA A 75 5.32 -4.23 -3.85
CA ALA A 75 6.44 -4.28 -2.91
C ALA A 75 6.30 -5.41 -1.87
N VAL A 76 5.10 -5.63 -1.34
CA VAL A 76 4.81 -6.78 -0.45
C VAL A 76 4.99 -8.09 -1.21
N GLY A 77 4.45 -8.19 -2.43
CA GLY A 77 4.60 -9.39 -3.26
C GLY A 77 6.06 -9.71 -3.59
N VAL A 78 6.87 -8.70 -3.90
CA VAL A 78 8.32 -8.85 -4.11
C VAL A 78 9.00 -9.34 -2.84
N TRP A 79 8.68 -8.75 -1.67
CA TRP A 79 9.23 -9.19 -0.39
C TRP A 79 8.88 -10.65 -0.08
N ASP A 80 7.62 -11.04 -0.29
CA ASP A 80 7.17 -12.41 -0.05
C ASP A 80 7.83 -13.41 -1.01
N LEU A 81 8.06 -13.04 -2.28
CA LEU A 81 8.83 -13.85 -3.23
C LEU A 81 10.28 -14.04 -2.76
N TYR A 82 10.94 -12.98 -2.27
CA TYR A 82 12.28 -13.09 -1.67
C TYR A 82 12.26 -13.95 -0.39
N GLY A 83 11.17 -13.94 0.37
CA GLY A 83 10.94 -14.79 1.53
C GLY A 83 10.63 -16.26 1.20
N GLY A 84 10.59 -16.64 -0.09
CA GLY A 84 10.32 -18.00 -0.54
C GLY A 84 8.82 -18.37 -0.60
N ALA A 85 7.92 -17.40 -0.48
CA ALA A 85 6.49 -17.65 -0.61
C ALA A 85 6.15 -18.04 -2.05
N ARG A 86 5.40 -19.14 -2.22
CA ARG A 86 4.85 -19.55 -3.51
C ARG A 86 3.41 -19.09 -3.61
N PHE A 87 3.19 -18.03 -4.38
CA PHE A 87 1.84 -17.57 -4.68
C PHE A 87 1.13 -18.58 -5.59
N THR A 88 -0.03 -19.03 -5.17
CA THR A 88 -0.90 -19.86 -6.01
C THR A 88 -1.57 -18.99 -7.08
N PRO A 89 -1.90 -19.53 -8.27
CA PRO A 89 -2.58 -18.77 -9.33
C PRO A 89 -3.89 -18.10 -8.87
N LYS A 90 -4.57 -18.68 -7.88
CA LYS A 90 -5.80 -18.13 -7.29
C LYS A 90 -5.55 -16.85 -6.49
N GLN A 91 -4.41 -16.73 -5.81
CA GLN A 91 -4.04 -15.50 -5.09
C GLN A 91 -3.72 -14.35 -6.05
N TRP A 92 -3.08 -14.67 -7.18
CA TRP A 92 -2.85 -13.70 -8.25
C TRP A 92 -4.15 -13.21 -8.89
N LEU A 93 -5.11 -14.10 -9.13
CA LEU A 93 -6.44 -13.71 -9.59
C LEU A 93 -7.13 -12.78 -8.58
N GLY A 94 -7.03 -13.06 -7.28
CA GLY A 94 -7.54 -12.17 -6.24
C GLY A 94 -6.94 -10.76 -6.29
N ALA A 95 -5.62 -10.66 -6.49
CA ALA A 95 -4.94 -9.37 -6.65
C ALA A 95 -5.42 -8.62 -7.92
N VAL A 96 -5.57 -9.33 -9.04
CA VAL A 96 -6.09 -8.75 -10.29
C VAL A 96 -7.53 -8.26 -10.12
N PHE A 97 -8.40 -9.04 -9.46
CA PHE A 97 -9.77 -8.63 -9.17
C PHE A 97 -9.82 -7.43 -8.23
N ALA A 98 -8.95 -7.35 -7.22
CA ALA A 98 -8.86 -6.19 -6.34
C ALA A 98 -8.47 -4.93 -7.13
N ILE A 99 -7.48 -5.01 -8.01
CA ILE A 99 -7.09 -3.91 -8.91
C ILE A 99 -8.26 -3.52 -9.84
N GLY A 100 -8.92 -4.50 -10.44
CA GLY A 100 -10.06 -4.29 -11.33
C GLY A 100 -11.26 -3.64 -10.62
N ALA A 101 -11.58 -4.07 -9.40
CA ALA A 101 -12.64 -3.47 -8.59
C ALA A 101 -12.34 -1.99 -8.29
N ILE A 102 -11.08 -1.66 -7.96
CA ILE A 102 -10.67 -0.28 -7.73
C ILE A 102 -10.79 0.56 -9.02
N MET A 103 -10.44 0.00 -10.19
CA MET A 103 -10.64 0.69 -11.48
C MET A 103 -12.13 0.92 -11.78
N CYS A 104 -13.01 -0.04 -11.48
CA CYS A 104 -14.46 0.11 -11.66
C CYS A 104 -15.07 1.21 -10.78
N PHE A 105 -14.52 1.44 -9.59
CA PHE A 105 -14.91 2.59 -8.76
C PHE A 105 -14.61 3.95 -9.42
N GLU A 106 -13.61 4.02 -10.32
CA GLU A 106 -13.30 5.24 -11.07
C GLU A 106 -14.26 5.46 -12.25
N THR A 107 -14.65 4.40 -12.97
CA THR A 107 -15.57 4.52 -14.14
C THR A 107 -17.02 4.84 -13.78
N THR A 108 -17.38 4.69 -12.50
CA THR A 108 -18.76 4.95 -12.02
C THR A 108 -18.91 6.38 -11.45
N ARG A 109 -17.90 7.23 -11.60
CA ARG A 109 -17.90 8.66 -11.21
C ARG A 109 -17.83 9.55 -12.44
#